data_AF-A0A538HS85-F1
#
_entry.id   AF-A0A538HS85-F1
#
_cell.length_a   1.000
_cell.length_b   1.000
_cell.length_c   1.000
_cell.angle_alpha   90.00
_cell.angle_beta   90.00
_cell.angle_gamma   90.00
#
_symmetry.space_group_name_H-M   'P 1'
#
loop_
_entity.id
_entity.type
_entity.pdbx_description
1 polymer ?
#
loop_
_entity_poly.entity_id
_entity_poly.type
_entity_poly.pdbx_seq_one_letter_code
_entity_poly.pdbx_strand_id
1 'polypeptide(L)'
;RLLFKDEVRRVGEELGLPERMVWRQPFPGPGLAIRIVGEVTEERLAILRRADAILLEEIRRADLYRHLSQSFAVLPAVRSVGVQGDERTYAYPIVVR
;
A
#
# COMPACT_ATOMS: atom_id res chain seq x y z
N ARG A 1 -8.30 26.47 1.51
CA ARG A 1 -7.57 26.50 2.80
C ARG A 1 -8.50 26.87 3.96
N LEU A 2 -9.78 26.46 3.92
CA LEU A 2 -10.81 26.84 4.91
C LEU A 2 -11.18 25.69 5.87
N LEU A 3 -10.76 24.46 5.57
CA LEU A 3 -11.08 23.27 6.35
C LEU A 3 -9.81 22.46 6.62
N PHE A 4 -9.71 21.89 7.82
CA PHE A 4 -8.72 20.90 8.22
C PHE A 4 -9.15 19.47 7.81
N LYS A 5 -8.24 18.50 7.98
CA LYS A 5 -8.44 17.14 7.45
C LYS A 5 -9.64 16.43 8.08
N ASP A 6 -9.89 16.64 9.36
CA ASP A 6 -11.04 16.11 10.10
C ASP A 6 -12.34 16.77 9.66
N GLU A 7 -12.34 18.07 9.39
CA GLU A 7 -13.51 18.80 8.86
C GLU A 7 -13.85 18.34 7.45
N VAL A 8 -12.85 18.16 6.60
CA VAL A 8 -13.05 17.60 5.24
C VAL A 8 -13.65 16.19 5.30
N ARG A 9 -13.27 15.38 6.30
CA ARG A 9 -13.84 14.03 6.47
C ARG A 9 -15.32 14.09 6.86
N ARG A 10 -15.66 14.92 7.86
CA ARG A 10 -17.05 15.12 8.30
C ARG A 10 -17.97 15.57 7.16
N VAL A 11 -17.51 16.53 6.35
CA VAL A 11 -18.23 16.96 5.14
C VAL A 11 -18.41 15.79 4.16
N GLY A 12 -17.39 14.95 3.98
CA GLY A 12 -17.50 13.78 3.12
C GLY A 12 -18.56 12.77 3.58
N GLU A 13 -18.69 12.55 4.89
CA GLU A 13 -19.71 11.68 5.48
C GLU A 13 -21.12 12.25 5.33
N GLU A 14 -21.30 13.55 5.62
CA GLU A 14 -22.57 14.28 5.43
C GLU A 14 -23.05 14.24 3.97
N LEU A 15 -22.12 14.26 3.01
CA LEU A 15 -22.42 14.13 1.59
C LEU A 15 -22.70 12.69 1.14
N GLY A 16 -22.67 11.71 2.05
CA GLY A 16 -22.92 10.30 1.75
C GLY A 16 -21.79 9.61 1.00
N LEU A 17 -20.55 10.13 1.07
CA LEU A 17 -19.41 9.43 0.47
C LEU A 17 -19.12 8.13 1.22
N PRO A 18 -18.71 7.06 0.53
CA PRO A 18 -18.36 5.81 1.18
C PRO A 18 -17.27 6.00 2.23
N GLU A 19 -17.48 5.45 3.43
CA GLU A 19 -16.55 5.58 4.56
C GLU A 19 -15.11 5.19 4.16
N ARG A 20 -14.96 4.08 3.42
CA ARG A 20 -13.67 3.58 2.90
C ARG A 20 -12.89 4.61 2.07
N MET A 21 -13.58 5.58 1.47
CA MET A 21 -13.00 6.65 0.68
C MET A 21 -12.63 7.86 1.54
N VAL A 22 -13.54 8.28 2.42
CA VAL A 22 -13.33 9.39 3.36
C VAL A 22 -12.13 9.12 4.27
N TRP A 23 -12.03 7.89 4.76
CA TRP A 23 -11.01 7.45 5.69
C TRP A 23 -9.83 6.74 5.02
N ARG A 24 -9.71 6.84 3.70
CA ARG A 24 -8.57 6.27 2.98
C ARG A 24 -7.27 6.88 3.51
N GLN A 25 -6.28 6.03 3.76
CA GLN A 25 -4.94 6.47 4.10
C GLN A 25 -4.37 7.35 2.96
N PRO A 26 -3.52 8.33 3.27
CA PRO A 26 -2.93 9.20 2.26
C PRO A 26 -2.08 8.38 1.28
N PHE A 27 -2.20 8.71 0.00
CA PHE A 27 -1.46 8.08 -1.09
C PHE A 27 -0.64 9.15 -1.83
N PRO A 28 0.65 8.92 -2.09
CA PRO A 28 1.54 9.92 -2.68
C PRO A 28 1.17 10.22 -4.14
N GLY A 29 1.41 11.45 -4.60
CA GLY A 29 1.12 11.88 -5.98
C GLY A 29 1.78 11.01 -7.06
N PRO A 30 3.10 10.74 -6.97
CA PRO A 30 3.78 9.79 -7.86
C PRO A 30 3.35 8.32 -7.73
N GLY A 31 2.48 8.02 -6.76
CA GLY A 31 1.90 6.71 -6.52
C GLY A 31 2.90 5.60 -6.21
N LEU A 32 2.74 4.47 -6.89
CA LEU A 32 3.59 3.28 -6.67
C LEU A 32 5.04 3.47 -7.13
N ALA A 33 5.32 4.45 -8.00
CA ALA A 33 6.65 4.66 -8.56
C ALA A 33 7.69 4.92 -7.45
N ILE A 34 7.33 5.69 -6.42
CA ILE A 34 8.24 5.98 -5.29
C ILE A 34 8.32 4.85 -4.26
N ARG A 35 7.52 3.79 -4.43
CA ARG A 35 7.54 2.58 -3.59
C ARG A 35 8.34 1.45 -4.25
N ILE A 36 8.91 1.68 -5.42
CA ILE A 36 9.90 0.79 -6.04
C ILE A 36 11.27 1.44 -5.86
N VAL A 37 12.17 0.77 -5.14
CA VAL A 37 13.55 1.25 -4.97
C VAL A 37 14.39 0.69 -6.12
N GLY A 38 14.49 1.47 -7.20
CA GLY A 38 15.15 1.09 -8.45
C GLY A 38 14.32 1.48 -9.66
N GLU A 39 14.64 0.90 -10.82
CA GLU A 39 13.87 1.14 -12.06
C GLU A 39 12.42 0.66 -11.92
N VAL A 40 11.49 1.48 -12.40
CA VAL A 40 10.06 1.19 -12.42
C VAL A 40 9.72 0.45 -13.71
N THR A 41 9.36 -0.82 -13.60
CA THR A 41 8.94 -1.67 -14.73
C THR A 41 7.51 -2.17 -14.52
N GLU A 42 6.82 -2.54 -15.61
CA GLU A 42 5.50 -3.19 -15.59
C GLU A 42 5.46 -4.41 -14.65
N GLU A 43 6.48 -5.28 -14.72
CA GLU A 43 6.62 -6.46 -13.86
C GLU A 43 6.64 -6.08 -12.37
N ARG A 44 7.51 -5.13 -11.99
CA ARG A 44 7.66 -4.70 -10.59
C ARG A 44 6.41 -3.99 -10.09
N LEU A 45 5.76 -3.19 -10.94
CA LEU A 45 4.48 -2.58 -10.63
C LEU A 45 3.38 -3.61 -10.39
N ALA A 46 3.32 -4.67 -11.20
CA ALA A 46 2.35 -5.75 -11.02
C ALA A 46 2.57 -6.50 -9.70
N ILE A 47 3.83 -6.82 -9.37
CA ILE A 47 4.19 -7.45 -8.08
C ILE A 47 3.80 -6.56 -6.91
N LEU A 48 4.23 -5.30 -6.94
CA LEU A 48 3.99 -4.35 -5.86
C LEU A 48 2.49 -4.09 -5.65
N ARG A 49 1.71 -3.97 -6.73
CA ARG A 49 0.26 -3.76 -6.66
C ARG A 49 -0.44 -4.93 -5.96
N ARG A 50 -0.04 -6.17 -6.26
CA ARG A 50 -0.56 -7.36 -5.58
C ARG A 50 -0.18 -7.38 -4.10
N ALA A 51 1.08 -7.09 -3.79
CA ALA A 51 1.56 -7.06 -2.42
C ALA A 51 0.84 -5.99 -1.57
N ASP A 52 0.66 -4.78 -2.10
CA ASP A 52 -0.05 -3.68 -1.43
C ASP A 52 -1.52 -4.04 -1.21
N ALA A 53 -2.17 -4.70 -2.18
CA ALA A 53 -3.55 -5.16 -2.04
C ALA A 53 -3.71 -6.18 -0.90
N ILE A 54 -2.83 -7.19 -0.84
CA ILE A 54 -2.83 -8.21 0.24
C ILE A 54 -2.58 -7.55 1.60
N LEU A 55 -1.57 -6.67 1.70
CA LEU A 55 -1.28 -5.98 2.96
C LEU A 55 -2.49 -5.17 3.46
N LEU A 56 -3.13 -4.40 2.57
CA LEU A 56 -4.28 -3.59 2.94
C LEU A 56 -5.54 -4.42 3.25
N GLU A 57 -5.68 -5.60 2.64
CA GLU A 57 -6.73 -6.55 2.99
C GLU A 57 -6.52 -7.09 4.41
N GLU A 58 -5.32 -7.60 4.71
CA GLU A 58 -5.01 -8.18 6.03
C GLU A 58 -5.08 -7.13 7.15
N ILE A 59 -4.63 -5.90 6.90
CA ILE A 59 -4.76 -4.79 7.86
C ILE A 59 -6.24 -4.45 8.16
N ARG A 60 -7.12 -4.53 7.15
CA ARG A 60 -8.56 -4.32 7.36
C ARG A 60 -9.19 -5.48 8.10
N ARG A 61 -8.80 -6.72 7.78
CA ARG A 61 -9.28 -7.93 8.49
C ARG A 61 -8.86 -7.93 9.96
N ALA A 62 -7.71 -7.36 10.27
CA ALA A 62 -7.22 -7.15 11.63
C ALA A 62 -7.81 -5.91 12.34
N ASP A 63 -8.71 -5.16 11.70
CA ASP A 63 -9.29 -3.91 12.18
C ASP A 63 -8.26 -2.80 12.51
N LEU A 64 -7.06 -2.88 11.93
CA LEU A 64 -5.96 -1.94 12.19
C LEU A 64 -5.97 -0.71 11.28
N TYR A 65 -6.76 -0.72 10.22
CA TYR A 65 -6.69 0.29 9.16
C TYR A 65 -6.91 1.73 9.66
N ARG A 66 -7.75 1.90 10.68
CA ARG A 66 -8.04 3.20 11.30
C ARG A 66 -7.02 3.61 12.36
N HIS A 67 -6.27 2.66 12.90
CA HIS A 67 -5.26 2.90 13.94
C HIS A 67 -3.89 3.25 13.34
N LEU A 68 -3.64 2.87 12.09
CA LEU A 68 -2.41 3.15 11.37
C LEU A 68 -2.56 4.41 10.51
N SER A 69 -1.58 5.31 10.58
CA SER A 69 -1.57 6.54 9.78
C SER A 69 -1.36 6.25 8.30
N GLN A 70 -0.44 5.34 7.99
CA GLN A 70 -0.16 4.81 6.65
C GLN A 70 0.31 3.36 6.76
N SER A 71 -0.01 2.57 5.74
CA SER A 71 0.44 1.19 5.59
C SER A 71 0.59 0.87 4.11
N PHE A 72 1.76 0.38 3.70
CA PHE A 72 2.04 0.08 2.30
C PHE A 72 3.20 -0.90 2.10
N ALA A 73 3.19 -1.53 0.93
CA ALA A 73 4.31 -2.35 0.48
C ALA A 73 5.37 -1.48 -0.23
N VAL A 74 6.63 -1.88 -0.13
CA VAL A 74 7.76 -1.33 -0.89
C VAL A 74 8.53 -2.50 -1.52
N LEU A 75 8.91 -2.35 -2.79
CA LEU A 75 9.67 -3.35 -3.54
C LEU A 75 11.08 -2.81 -3.81
N PRO A 76 12.11 -3.27 -3.09
CA PRO A 76 13.49 -3.00 -3.48
C PRO A 76 13.88 -3.89 -4.67
N ALA A 77 14.49 -3.30 -5.69
CA ALA A 77 14.89 -3.99 -6.92
C ALA A 77 16.15 -4.88 -6.73
N VAL A 78 16.21 -5.60 -5.61
CA VAL A 78 17.23 -6.60 -5.28
C VAL A 78 16.58 -7.98 -5.28
N ARG A 79 17.31 -9.00 -5.72
CA ARG A 79 16.84 -10.38 -5.67
C ARG A 79 17.32 -11.03 -4.38
N SER A 80 16.43 -11.76 -3.72
CA SER A 80 16.74 -12.61 -2.58
C SER A 80 16.57 -14.07 -2.96
N VAL A 81 17.34 -14.95 -2.32
CA VAL A 81 17.22 -16.40 -2.48
C VAL A 81 16.06 -16.90 -1.64
N GLY A 82 15.15 -17.65 -2.26
CA GLY A 82 14.14 -18.47 -1.60
C GLY A 82 14.46 -19.96 -1.74
N VAL A 83 13.84 -20.76 -0.87
CA VAL A 83 13.86 -22.22 -0.98
C VAL A 83 12.44 -22.66 -1.32
N GLN A 84 12.28 -23.37 -2.44
CA GLN A 84 11.00 -23.91 -2.88
C GLN A 84 11.18 -25.38 -3.24
N GLY A 85 10.69 -26.27 -2.37
CA GLY A 85 11.08 -27.68 -2.43
C GLY A 85 12.58 -27.84 -2.19
N ASP A 86 13.25 -28.59 -3.06
CA ASP A 86 14.70 -28.80 -3.01
C ASP A 86 15.49 -27.79 -3.90
N GLU A 87 14.80 -26.83 -4.53
CA GLU A 87 15.41 -25.87 -5.45
C GLU A 87 15.56 -24.48 -4.83
N ARG A 88 16.58 -23.75 -5.32
CA ARG A 88 16.80 -22.33 -5.00
C ARG A 88 16.05 -21.46 -6.00
N THR A 89 15.22 -20.55 -5.50
CA THR A 89 14.51 -19.56 -6.32
C THR A 89 15.04 -18.15 -6.04
N TYR A 90 14.85 -17.22 -6.99
CA TYR A 90 15.28 -15.83 -6.84
C TYR A 90 14.10 -14.88 -7.06
N ALA A 91 13.66 -14.22 -5.99
CA ALA A 91 12.48 -13.35 -6.01
C ALA A 91 12.80 -11.95 -5.45
N TYR A 92 11.92 -10.99 -5.74
CA TYR A 92 11.97 -9.68 -5.10
C TYR A 92 11.37 -9.78 -3.70
N PRO A 93 12.06 -9.31 -2.65
CA PRO A 93 11.44 -9.19 -1.34
C PRO A 93 10.44 -8.02 -1.34
N ILE A 94 9.50 -8.04 -0.39
CA ILE A 94 8.59 -6.93 -0.09
C ILE A 94 8.87 -6.44 1.33
N VAL A 95 8.99 -5.13 1.48
CA VAL A 95 9.04 -4.47 2.78
C VAL A 95 7.65 -3.96 3.13
N VAL A 96 7.17 -4.28 4.33
CA VAL A 96 5.94 -3.72 4.90
C VAL A 96 6.31 -2.46 5.70
N ARG A 97 5.66 -1.34 5.40
CA ARG A 97 5.92 -0.05 6.05
C ARG A 97 4.64 0.63 6.50
#